data_AF-Q8ZS43-F1
#
_entry.id   AF-Q8ZS43-F1
#
_cell.length_a   1.000
_cell.length_b   1.000
_cell.length_c   1.000
_cell.angle_alpha   90.00
_cell.angle_beta   90.00
_cell.angle_gamma   90.00
#
_symmetry.space_group_name_H-M   'P 1'
#
loop_
_entity.id
_entity.type
_entity.pdbx_description
1 polymer ?
#
loop_
_entity_poly.entity_id
_entity_poly.type
_entity_poly.pdbx_seq_one_letter_code
_entity_poly.pdbx_strand_id
1 'polypeptide(L)' 'MTPEQKQALQEHVKAIAKILYEDTSPERLTSLAGIEQAVRNQMQKHVMPEVGVFLSKQLQEPPQDTNDDSKVSWESYQ' A
#
# COMPACT_ATOMS: atom_id res chain seq x y z
N MET A 1 3.15 -13.57 -3.42
CA MET A 1 2.31 -13.74 -2.20
C MET A 1 2.29 -15.20 -1.81
N THR A 2 2.82 -15.53 -0.64
CA THR A 2 2.65 -16.85 -0.01
C THR A 2 1.17 -17.10 0.34
N PRO A 3 0.75 -18.34 0.63
CA PRO A 3 -0.61 -18.63 1.09
C PRO A 3 -1.00 -17.78 2.31
N GLU A 4 -0.09 -17.62 3.26
CA GLU A 4 -0.29 -16.82 4.48
C GLU A 4 -0.50 -15.35 4.14
N GLN A 5 0.30 -14.80 3.22
CA GLN A 5 0.13 -13.43 2.73
C GLN A 5 -1.20 -13.22 2.01
N LYS A 6 -1.69 -14.23 1.26
CA LYS A 6 -3.01 -14.16 0.61
C LYS A 6 -4.15 -14.18 1.63
N GLN A 7 -4.04 -15.03 2.65
CA GLN A 7 -5.04 -15.09 3.72
C GLN A 7 -5.08 -13.76 4.50
N ALA A 8 -3.92 -13.26 4.90
CA ALA A 8 -3.82 -11.96 5.56
C ALA A 8 -4.45 -10.88 4.66
N LEU A 9 -4.10 -10.79 3.39
CA LEU A 9 -4.71 -9.82 2.47
C LEU A 9 -6.24 -9.92 2.46
N GLN A 10 -6.80 -11.13 2.38
CA GLN A 10 -8.25 -11.32 2.38
C GLN A 10 -8.91 -10.85 3.68
N GLU A 11 -8.30 -11.11 4.83
CA GLU A 11 -8.81 -10.65 6.12
C GLU A 11 -8.84 -9.12 6.20
N HIS A 12 -7.76 -8.47 5.77
CA HIS A 12 -7.69 -7.00 5.74
C HIS A 12 -8.69 -6.41 4.74
N VAL A 13 -8.83 -6.99 3.54
CA VAL A 13 -9.80 -6.53 2.54
C VAL A 13 -11.23 -6.65 3.06
N LYS A 14 -11.58 -7.74 3.76
CA LYS A 14 -12.92 -7.90 4.36
C LYS A 14 -13.17 -6.87 5.46
N ALA A 15 -12.17 -6.59 6.29
CA ALA A 15 -12.28 -5.58 7.34
C ALA A 15 -12.50 -4.18 6.74
N ILE A 16 -11.70 -3.81 5.73
CA ILE A 16 -11.85 -2.56 4.99
C ILE A 16 -13.23 -2.48 4.33
N ALA A 17 -13.67 -3.53 3.64
CA ALA A 17 -14.96 -3.56 2.97
C ALA A 17 -16.13 -3.32 3.94
N LYS A 18 -16.09 -3.91 5.14
CA LYS A 18 -17.11 -3.70 6.17
C LYS A 18 -17.17 -2.23 6.61
N ILE A 19 -16.02 -1.63 6.91
CA ILE A 19 -15.93 -0.24 7.35
C ILE A 19 -16.44 0.72 6.25
N LEU A 20 -15.99 0.52 5.01
CA LEU A 20 -16.39 1.38 3.89
C LEU A 20 -17.87 1.22 3.52
N TYR A 21 -18.44 0.03 3.70
CA TYR A 21 -19.88 -0.20 3.53
C TYR A 21 -20.69 0.58 4.57
N GLU A 22 -20.27 0.56 5.84
CA GLU A 22 -20.94 1.30 6.93
C GLU A 22 -20.87 2.84 6.73
N ASP A 23 -19.83 3.35 6.07
CA ASP A 23 -19.67 4.77 5.70
C ASP A 23 -20.38 5.14 4.37
N THR A 24 -20.99 4.18 3.68
CA THR A 24 -21.62 4.41 2.37
C THR A 24 -23.13 4.59 2.50
N SER A 25 -23.66 5.68 1.95
CA SER A 25 -25.12 5.89 1.91
C SER A 25 -25.85 4.76 1.15
N PRO A 26 -26.88 4.13 1.76
CA PRO A 26 -27.64 3.04 1.14
C PRO A 26 -28.26 3.40 -0.21
N GLU A 27 -28.60 4.68 -0.43
CA GLU A 27 -29.19 5.18 -1.68
C GLU A 27 -28.27 4.93 -2.88
N ARG A 28 -26.95 4.92 -2.66
CA ARG A 28 -25.95 4.66 -3.71
C ARG A 28 -25.78 3.18 -4.03
N LEU A 29 -26.33 2.27 -3.22
CA LEU A 29 -26.15 0.82 -3.37
C LEU A 29 -27.32 0.13 -4.09
N THR A 30 -28.12 0.90 -4.84
CA THR A 30 -29.36 0.46 -5.49
C THR A 30 -29.18 0.03 -6.94
N SER A 31 -28.03 0.32 -7.55
CA SER A 31 -27.71 -0.04 -8.93
C SER A 31 -26.23 -0.36 -9.08
N LEU A 32 -25.87 -1.11 -10.13
CA LEU A 32 -24.46 -1.42 -10.40
C LEU A 32 -23.61 -0.16 -10.60
N ALA A 33 -24.16 0.86 -11.28
CA ALA A 33 -23.50 2.14 -11.47
C ALA A 33 -23.28 2.87 -10.13
N GLY A 34 -24.30 2.89 -9.27
CA GLY A 34 -24.19 3.50 -7.93
C GLY A 34 -23.17 2.78 -7.05
N ILE A 35 -23.18 1.44 -7.07
CA ILE A 35 -22.22 0.60 -6.32
C ILE A 35 -20.79 0.87 -6.80
N GLU A 36 -20.55 0.86 -8.11
CA GLU A 36 -19.23 1.15 -8.67
C GLU A 36 -18.74 2.53 -8.24
N GLN A 37 -19.58 3.56 -8.37
CA GLN A 37 -19.23 4.91 -7.97
C GLN A 37 -18.94 5.02 -6.47
N ALA A 38 -19.73 4.34 -5.64
CA ALA A 38 -19.51 4.29 -4.20
C ALA A 38 -18.17 3.63 -3.85
N VAL A 39 -17.88 2.46 -4.44
CA VAL A 39 -16.61 1.75 -4.27
C VAL A 39 -15.44 2.64 -4.70
N ARG A 40 -15.51 3.24 -5.89
CA ARG A 40 -14.46 4.13 -6.39
C ARG A 40 -14.18 5.28 -5.43
N ASN A 41 -15.23 5.97 -4.98
CA ASN A 41 -15.09 7.12 -4.09
C ASN A 41 -14.47 6.73 -2.74
N GLN A 42 -14.95 5.63 -2.15
CA GLN A 42 -14.42 5.14 -0.88
C GLN A 42 -12.94 4.73 -1.00
N MET A 43 -12.58 4.04 -2.07
CA MET A 43 -11.18 3.67 -2.34
C MET A 43 -10.29 4.89 -2.52
N GLN A 44 -10.72 5.89 -3.32
CA GLN A 44 -9.96 7.12 -3.55
C GLN A 44 -9.75 7.94 -2.28
N LYS A 45 -10.78 8.02 -1.42
CA LYS A 45 -10.76 8.87 -0.23
C LYS A 45 -9.98 8.24 0.93
N HIS A 46 -10.08 6.92 1.11
CA HIS A 46 -9.60 6.26 2.32
C HIS A 46 -8.48 5.24 2.12
N VAL A 47 -8.41 4.56 0.97
CA VAL A 47 -7.48 3.43 0.79
C VAL A 47 -6.28 3.81 -0.07
N MET A 48 -6.52 4.42 -1.23
CA MET A 48 -5.46 4.80 -2.17
C MET A 48 -4.41 5.75 -1.56
N PRO A 49 -4.77 6.74 -0.72
CA PRO A 49 -3.76 7.61 -0.10
C PRO A 49 -2.80 6.85 0.81
N GLU A 50 -3.31 5.96 1.67
CA GLU A 50 -2.48 5.16 2.58
C GLU A 50 -1.52 4.23 1.82
N VAL A 51 -2.01 3.57 0.77
CA VAL A 51 -1.18 2.74 -0.10
C VAL A 51 -0.13 3.59 -0.82
N GLY A 52 -0.51 4.76 -1.34
CA GLY A 52 0.41 5.67 -2.02
C GLY A 52 1.50 6.21 -1.10
N VAL A 53 1.14 6.59 0.14
CA VAL A 53 2.08 7.04 1.17
C VAL A 53 3.04 5.93 1.59
N PHE A 54 2.54 4.70 1.75
CA PHE A 54 3.39 3.56 2.09
C PHE A 54 4.43 3.31 0.98
N LEU A 55 3.99 3.27 -0.28
CA LEU A 55 4.88 3.04 -1.41
C LEU A 55 5.87 4.19 -1.66
N SER A 56 5.48 5.44 -1.40
CA SER A 56 6.36 6.60 -1.59
C SER A 56 7.47 6.68 -0.54
N LYS A 57 7.24 6.16 0.67
CA LYS A 57 8.26 6.03 1.71
C LYS A 57 9.32 4.99 1.32
N GLN A 58 8.91 3.86 0.73
CA GLN A 58 9.84 2.84 0.25
C GLN A 58 10.76 3.34 -0.88
N LEU A 59 10.35 4.35 -1.64
CA LEU A 59 11.20 4.95 -2.66
C LEU A 59 12.31 5.85 -2.07
N GLN A 60 12.11 6.35 -0.85
CA GLN A 60 13.03 7.29 -0.19
C GLN A 60 14.06 6.61 0.71
N GLU A 61 13.91 5.32 1.00
CA GLU A 61 14.93 4.55 1.70
C GLU A 61 16.13 4.34 0.75
N PRO A 62 17.33 4.87 1.06
CA PRO A 62 18.52 4.58 0.26
C PRO A 62 18.72 3.06 0.24
N PRO A 63 19.19 2.48 -0.88
CA PRO A 63 19.62 1.08 -0.87
C PRO A 63 20.61 0.92 0.29
N GLN A 64 20.32 -0.01 1.20
CA GLN A 64 21.23 -0.40 2.27
C GLN A 64 22.57 -0.72 1.61
N ASP A 65 23.56 0.12 1.87
CA ASP A 65 24.95 -0.07 1.45
C ASP A 65 25.42 -1.37 2.11
N THR A 66 25.35 -2.48 1.38
CA THR A 66 26.14 -3.67 1.70
C THR A 66 27.57 -3.41 1.22
N ASN A 67 28.21 -2.40 1.80
CA ASN A 67 29.66 -2.24 1.71
C ASN A 67 30.25 -3.18 2.76
N ASP A 68 30.32 -4.46 2.37
CA ASP A 68 31.25 -5.43 2.92
C ASP A 68 32.67 -4.94 2.63
N ASP A 69 33.47 -4.89 3.70
CA ASP A 69 34.84 -4.41 3.73
C ASP A 69 35.72 -5.07 2.67
N SER A 70 36.26 -4.29 1.74
CA SER A 70 37.47 -4.67 1.01
C SER A 70 38.26 -3.45 0.56
N LYS A 71 39.17 -3.04 1.44
CA LYS A 71 40.49 -2.42 1.19
C LYS A 71 40.77 -1.99 -0.27
N VAL A 72 40.91 -0.69 -0.48
CA VAL A 72 41.98 -0.17 -1.35
C VAL A 72 42.66 1.01 -0.65
N SER A 73 43.92 0.78 -0.30
CA SER A 73 44.87 1.71 0.33
C SER A 73 45.28 2.81 -0.65
N TRP A 74 45.10 4.08 -0.27
CA TRP A 74 45.51 5.25 -1.09
C TRP A 74 46.76 5.98 -0.55
N GLU A 75 47.61 5.33 0.23
CA GLU A 75 48.97 5.85 0.46
C GLU A 75 49.91 5.43 -0.66
N SER A 76 49.98 6.22 -1.72
CA SER A 76 51.14 6.36 -2.62
C SER A 76 50.98 7.58 -3.53
N TYR A 77 50.95 8.78 -2.97
CA TYR A 77 51.36 10.00 -3.68
C TYR A 77 51.85 11.04 -2.65
N GLN A 78 53.08 10.87 -2.18
CA GLN A 78 53.98 11.96 -1.79
C GLN A 78 55.42 11.60 -2.17
#